data_AF-A0A9D1I0U6-F1
#
_entry.id   AF-A0A9D1I0U6-F1
#
_cell.length_a   1.000
_cell.length_b   1.000
_cell.length_c   1.000
_cell.angle_alpha   90.00
_cell.angle_beta   90.00
_cell.angle_gamma   90.00
#
_symmetry.space_group_name_H-M   'P 1'
#
loop_
_entity.id
_entity.type
_entity.pdbx_description
1 polymer ?
#
loop_
_entity_poly.entity_id
_entity_poly.type
_entity_poly.pdbx_seq_one_letter_code
_entity_poly.pdbx_strand_id
1 'polypeptide(L)'
;MKKILRLQSALLKEIDKYEKLVPERSHFIDWERVHISSCAKLCYIIAERRGIDPVIAAAAGSCHDYGRIITGKQEGHAEAGYIPVQDFLRGTGLFEEEEIRQIALAVKNHSRKGEIGTPLEEVVKDADVLDFYQYGYDVARKEQQDRLERLLGRKVPGLKFSEV
;
A
#
# COMPACT_ATOMS: atom_id res chain seq x y z
N MET A 1 9.26 -0.71 21.74
CA MET A 1 9.11 -0.85 20.27
C MET A 1 7.63 -0.91 19.89
N LYS A 2 7.12 0.13 19.20
CA LYS A 2 5.75 0.19 18.64
C LYS A 2 5.74 0.97 17.31
N LYS A 3 6.78 0.81 16.46
CA LYS A 3 7.04 1.65 15.25
C LYS A 3 5.84 1.63 14.31
N ILE A 4 5.35 0.44 13.94
CA ILE A 4 4.18 0.26 13.05
C ILE A 4 2.90 0.84 13.67
N LEU A 5 2.60 0.53 14.93
CA LEU A 5 1.40 1.06 15.59
C LEU A 5 1.42 2.59 15.66
N ARG A 6 2.57 3.20 15.95
CA ARG A 6 2.72 4.67 15.97
C ARG A 6 2.53 5.27 14.57
N LEU A 7 3.10 4.64 13.54
CA LEU A 7 2.92 5.05 12.15
C LEU A 7 1.44 4.98 11.73
N GLN A 8 0.78 3.84 11.94
CA GLN A 8 -0.63 3.67 11.61
C GLN A 8 -1.52 4.62 12.40
N SER A 9 -1.21 4.87 13.68
CA SER A 9 -1.91 5.89 14.48
C SER A 9 -1.75 7.31 13.91
N ALA A 10 -0.59 7.63 13.31
CA ALA A 10 -0.36 8.90 12.64
C ALA A 10 -1.10 8.96 11.29
N LEU A 11 -1.13 7.87 10.53
CA LEU A 11 -1.88 7.75 9.27
C LEU A 11 -3.38 7.91 9.49
N LEU A 12 -3.96 7.31 10.54
CA LEU A 12 -5.38 7.50 10.87
C LEU A 12 -5.73 8.98 11.09
N LYS A 13 -4.82 9.76 11.68
CA LYS A 13 -5.02 11.21 11.83
C LYS A 13 -4.93 11.96 10.50
N GLU A 14 -4.05 11.54 9.58
CA GLU A 14 -4.02 12.10 8.23
C GLU A 14 -5.29 11.75 7.47
N ILE A 15 -5.81 10.52 7.60
CA ILE A 15 -7.11 10.12 7.04
C ILE A 15 -8.23 11.02 7.57
N ASP A 16 -8.35 11.19 8.89
CA ASP A 16 -9.40 12.04 9.50
C ASP A 16 -9.30 13.52 9.07
N LYS A 17 -8.08 14.01 8.83
CA LYS A 17 -7.82 15.35 8.31
C LYS A 17 -8.28 15.46 6.85
N TYR A 18 -7.84 14.56 5.99
CA TYR A 18 -8.12 14.63 4.56
C TYR A 18 -9.53 14.18 4.19
N GLU A 19 -10.22 13.42 5.03
CA GLU A 19 -11.67 13.17 4.91
C GLU A 19 -12.46 14.48 4.84
N LYS A 20 -12.06 15.46 5.65
CA LYS A 20 -12.71 16.79 5.73
C LYS A 20 -12.27 17.72 4.60
N LEU A 21 -11.01 17.63 4.19
CA LEU A 21 -10.42 18.52 3.17
C LEU A 21 -10.73 18.06 1.74
N VAL A 22 -10.97 16.77 1.53
CA VAL A 22 -11.17 16.15 0.21
C VAL A 22 -12.47 15.33 0.24
N PRO A 23 -13.64 15.99 0.10
CA PRO A 23 -14.93 15.31 0.20
C PRO A 23 -15.25 14.44 -1.02
N GLU A 24 -14.75 14.80 -2.21
CA GLU A 24 -14.91 14.01 -3.43
C GLU A 24 -13.77 12.99 -3.55
N ARG A 25 -14.12 11.69 -3.60
CA ARG A 25 -13.14 10.60 -3.56
C ARG A 25 -13.52 9.47 -4.50
N SER A 26 -12.52 8.85 -5.13
CA SER A 26 -12.68 7.64 -5.95
C SER A 26 -13.05 6.41 -5.12
N HIS A 27 -12.63 6.37 -3.85
CA HIS A 27 -12.95 5.31 -2.90
C HIS A 27 -13.51 5.90 -1.61
N PHE A 28 -14.42 5.16 -0.97
CA PHE A 28 -14.94 5.54 0.34
C PHE A 28 -13.81 5.53 1.37
N ILE A 29 -13.77 6.50 2.27
CA ILE A 29 -12.61 6.76 3.13
C ILE A 29 -12.33 5.66 4.17
N ASP A 30 -13.35 4.89 4.58
CA ASP A 30 -13.15 3.73 5.45
C ASP A 30 -12.35 2.60 4.77
N TRP A 31 -12.33 2.56 3.43
CA TRP A 31 -11.47 1.64 2.67
C TRP A 31 -10.01 1.90 3.03
N GLU A 32 -9.59 3.16 3.05
CA GLU A 32 -8.21 3.51 3.40
C GLU A 32 -7.88 3.02 4.81
N ARG A 33 -8.80 3.16 5.77
CA ARG A 33 -8.57 2.77 7.17
C ARG A 33 -8.33 1.27 7.32
N VAL A 34 -9.15 0.45 6.66
CA VAL A 34 -9.02 -1.00 6.76
C VAL A 34 -7.83 -1.50 5.94
N HIS A 35 -7.69 -1.01 4.71
CA HIS A 35 -6.70 -1.47 3.74
C HIS A 35 -5.27 -1.17 4.17
N ILE A 36 -4.98 0.02 4.69
CA ILE A 36 -3.61 0.32 5.19
C ILE A 36 -3.21 -0.62 6.33
N SER A 37 -4.17 -1.04 7.16
CA SER A 37 -3.91 -1.84 8.35
C SER A 37 -3.68 -3.30 7.97
N SER A 38 -4.57 -3.86 7.16
CA SER A 38 -4.51 -5.24 6.68
C SER A 38 -3.33 -5.46 5.72
N CYS A 39 -3.14 -4.58 4.74
CA CYS A 39 -2.03 -4.64 3.78
C CYS A 39 -0.67 -4.57 4.49
N ALA A 40 -0.53 -3.74 5.54
CA ALA A 40 0.69 -3.69 6.35
C ALA A 40 0.99 -5.02 7.06
N LYS A 41 -0.04 -5.75 7.53
CA LYS A 41 0.15 -7.08 8.14
C LYS A 41 0.54 -8.13 7.12
N LEU A 42 -0.05 -8.09 5.93
CA LEU A 42 0.36 -8.96 4.84
C LEU A 42 1.80 -8.68 4.41
N CYS A 43 2.18 -7.40 4.27
CA CYS A 43 3.56 -7.00 4.00
C CYS A 43 4.54 -7.57 5.04
N TYR A 44 4.20 -7.46 6.33
CA TYR A 44 5.02 -8.02 7.41
C TYR A 44 5.25 -9.53 7.24
N ILE A 45 4.18 -10.29 7.02
CA ILE A 45 4.25 -11.76 6.90
C ILE A 45 5.00 -12.18 5.63
N ILE A 46 4.76 -11.49 4.51
CA ILE A 46 5.44 -11.79 3.25
C ILE A 46 6.93 -11.45 3.36
N ALA A 47 7.29 -10.34 3.99
CA ALA A 47 8.68 -9.93 4.20
C ALA A 47 9.46 -10.92 5.06
N GLU A 48 8.88 -11.38 6.19
CA GLU A 48 9.45 -12.44 7.04
C GLU A 48 9.82 -13.68 6.22
N ARG A 49 8.92 -14.12 5.33
CA ARG A 49 9.16 -15.30 4.47
C ARG A 49 10.22 -15.07 3.38
N ARG A 50 10.48 -13.82 3.02
CA ARG A 50 11.39 -13.43 1.93
C ARG A 50 12.73 -12.89 2.42
N GLY A 51 12.97 -12.84 3.73
CA GLY A 51 14.20 -12.28 4.31
C GLY A 51 14.33 -10.76 4.09
N ILE A 52 13.21 -10.05 4.01
CA ILE A 52 13.14 -8.58 3.87
C ILE A 52 12.76 -8.00 5.23
N ASP A 53 13.23 -6.79 5.56
CA ASP A 53 12.87 -6.14 6.83
C ASP A 53 11.34 -6.00 6.97
N PRO A 54 10.71 -6.71 7.93
CA PRO A 54 9.26 -6.73 8.07
C PRO A 54 8.68 -5.41 8.56
N VAL A 55 9.45 -4.63 9.32
CA VAL A 55 9.02 -3.33 9.83
C VAL A 55 9.01 -2.30 8.72
N ILE A 56 10.01 -2.30 7.84
CA ILE A 56 10.04 -1.45 6.64
C ILE A 56 8.97 -1.87 5.65
N ALA A 57 8.78 -3.17 5.42
CA ALA A 57 7.70 -3.67 4.57
C ALA A 57 6.31 -3.27 5.07
N ALA A 58 6.04 -3.45 6.36
CA ALA A 58 4.77 -3.04 6.97
C ALA A 58 4.56 -1.52 6.90
N ALA A 59 5.63 -0.73 7.04
CA ALA A 59 5.56 0.71 6.89
C ALA A 59 5.23 1.12 5.44
N ALA A 60 5.89 0.49 4.46
CA ALA A 60 5.58 0.71 3.04
C ALA A 60 4.14 0.30 2.70
N GLY A 61 3.68 -0.86 3.15
CA GLY A 61 2.29 -1.29 3.01
C GLY A 61 1.29 -0.36 3.72
N SER A 62 1.65 0.22 4.87
CA SER A 62 0.78 1.21 5.54
C SER A 62 0.63 2.51 4.74
N CYS A 63 1.64 2.87 3.94
CA CYS A 63 1.72 4.16 3.27
C CYS A 63 1.48 4.10 1.75
N HIS A 64 1.32 2.92 1.16
CA HIS A 64 1.37 2.78 -0.31
C HIS A 64 0.33 3.62 -1.05
N ASP A 65 -0.84 3.84 -0.44
CA ASP A 65 -1.93 4.66 -0.98
C ASP A 65 -1.96 6.10 -0.44
N TYR A 66 -0.84 6.62 0.11
CA TYR A 66 -0.80 7.96 0.69
C TYR A 66 -1.29 9.05 -0.27
N GLY A 67 -0.99 8.93 -1.57
CA GLY A 67 -1.49 9.86 -2.58
C GLY A 67 -3.02 9.86 -2.68
N ARG A 68 -3.68 8.71 -2.51
CA ARG A 68 -5.15 8.61 -2.53
C ARG A 68 -5.76 9.21 -1.26
N ILE A 69 -5.10 9.05 -0.11
CA ILE A 69 -5.49 9.70 1.15
C ILE A 69 -5.52 11.23 0.97
N ILE A 70 -4.50 11.82 0.38
CA ILE A 70 -4.37 13.29 0.31
C ILE A 70 -5.06 13.94 -0.89
N THR A 71 -5.30 13.20 -1.97
CA THR A 71 -5.90 13.73 -3.22
C THR A 71 -7.32 13.26 -3.46
N GLY A 72 -7.75 12.16 -2.83
CA GLY A 72 -9.03 11.50 -3.09
C GLY A 72 -9.07 10.73 -4.42
N LYS A 73 -8.02 10.76 -5.26
CA LYS A 73 -8.04 10.19 -6.60
C LYS A 73 -7.38 8.82 -6.67
N GLN A 74 -7.99 7.89 -7.40
CA GLN A 74 -7.38 6.59 -7.72
C GLN A 74 -6.36 6.71 -8.86
N GLU A 75 -6.62 7.51 -9.90
CA GLU A 75 -5.67 7.69 -10.99
C GLU A 75 -4.44 8.49 -10.53
N GLY A 76 -3.23 7.98 -10.79
CA GLY A 76 -1.97 8.66 -10.46
C GLY A 76 -1.64 8.76 -8.97
N HIS A 77 -2.34 8.03 -8.10
CA HIS A 77 -2.15 8.13 -6.64
C HIS A 77 -0.74 7.71 -6.19
N ALA A 78 -0.12 6.72 -6.83
CA ALA A 78 1.21 6.24 -6.47
C ALA A 78 2.26 7.35 -6.66
N GLU A 79 2.27 7.99 -7.82
CA GLU A 79 3.14 9.13 -8.12
C GLU A 79 2.84 10.33 -7.22
N ALA A 80 1.56 10.66 -7.00
CA ALA A 80 1.15 11.77 -6.15
C ALA A 80 1.56 11.58 -4.68
N GLY A 81 1.70 10.33 -4.22
CA GLY A 81 2.14 9.99 -2.87
C GLY A 81 3.65 10.15 -2.65
N TYR A 82 4.48 10.16 -3.69
CA TYR A 82 5.94 10.01 -3.57
C TYR A 82 6.64 11.07 -2.72
N ILE A 83 6.34 12.35 -2.94
CA ILE A 83 6.93 13.45 -2.15
C ILE A 83 6.21 13.59 -0.80
N PRO A 84 4.87 13.65 -0.74
CA PRO A 84 4.15 13.88 0.51
C PRO A 84 4.38 12.79 1.57
N VAL A 85 4.55 11.53 1.16
CA VAL A 85 4.82 10.44 2.11
C VAL A 85 6.18 10.62 2.79
N GLN A 86 7.18 11.20 2.11
CA GLN A 86 8.48 11.45 2.72
C GLN A 86 8.36 12.50 3.82
N ASP A 87 7.66 13.60 3.53
CA ASP A 87 7.45 14.69 4.50
C ASP A 87 6.64 14.20 5.71
N PHE A 88 5.62 13.37 5.45
CA PHE A 88 4.87 12.71 6.51
C PHE A 88 5.77 11.84 7.39
N LEU A 89 6.56 10.93 6.78
CA LEU A 89 7.43 10.02 7.53
C LEU A 89 8.50 10.77 8.32
N ARG A 90 9.12 11.82 7.76
CA ARG A 90 10.03 12.72 8.50
C ARG A 90 9.33 13.34 9.71
N GLY A 91 8.11 13.84 9.52
CA GLY A 91 7.30 14.43 10.58
C GLY A 91 6.96 13.46 11.72
N THR A 92 6.96 12.15 11.46
CA THR A 92 6.75 11.15 12.53
C THR A 92 7.96 10.97 13.46
N GLY A 93 9.17 11.30 12.98
CA GLY A 93 10.43 11.01 13.67
C GLY A 93 10.67 9.52 13.93
N LEU A 94 10.00 8.64 13.18
CA LEU A 94 10.12 7.20 13.36
C LEU A 94 11.24 6.59 12.53
N PHE A 95 11.55 7.17 11.36
CA PHE A 95 12.40 6.53 10.35
C PHE A 95 13.62 7.37 10.00
N GLU A 96 14.72 6.70 9.68
CA GLU A 96 15.93 7.33 9.13
C GLU A 96 15.73 7.72 7.66
N GLU A 97 16.49 8.67 7.13
CA GLU A 97 16.32 9.16 5.76
C GLU A 97 16.43 8.07 4.68
N GLU A 98 17.28 7.05 4.89
CA GLU A 98 17.37 5.92 3.96
C GLU A 98 16.11 5.03 4.01
N GLU A 99 15.58 4.75 5.21
CA GLU A 99 14.32 4.01 5.37
C GLU A 99 13.16 4.77 4.69
N ILE A 100 13.13 6.09 4.84
CA ILE A 100 12.12 6.97 4.21
C ILE A 100 12.22 6.90 2.69
N ARG A 101 13.44 6.94 2.13
CA ARG A 101 13.65 6.80 0.68
C ARG A 101 13.14 5.46 0.15
N GLN A 102 13.46 4.36 0.85
CA GLN A 102 13.01 3.02 0.47
C GLN A 102 11.48 2.89 0.50
N ILE A 103 10.86 3.37 1.59
CA ILE A 103 9.39 3.37 1.73
C ILE A 103 8.76 4.20 0.61
N ALA A 104 9.23 5.43 0.38
CA ALA A 104 8.68 6.31 -0.64
C ALA A 104 8.81 5.75 -2.05
N LEU A 105 9.92 5.08 -2.38
CA LEU A 105 10.07 4.41 -3.67
C LEU A 105 9.07 3.26 -3.83
N ALA A 106 8.86 2.47 -2.77
CA ALA A 106 7.82 1.44 -2.76
C ALA A 106 6.42 2.03 -2.96
N VAL A 107 6.09 3.12 -2.27
CA VAL A 107 4.84 3.88 -2.48
C VAL A 107 4.69 4.33 -3.94
N LYS A 108 5.73 4.92 -4.53
CA LYS A 108 5.67 5.39 -5.92
C LYS A 108 5.46 4.28 -6.94
N ASN A 109 6.06 3.11 -6.71
CA ASN A 109 6.12 2.04 -7.71
C ASN A 109 5.09 0.92 -7.49
N HIS A 110 4.36 0.89 -6.37
CA HIS A 110 3.45 -0.24 -6.06
C HIS A 110 2.32 -0.44 -7.11
N SER A 111 1.96 0.60 -7.86
CA SER A 111 0.98 0.51 -8.94
C SER A 111 1.55 -0.11 -10.23
N ARG A 112 2.88 -0.15 -10.39
CA ARG A 112 3.61 -0.73 -11.53
C ARG A 112 3.78 -2.23 -11.39
N LYS A 113 2.64 -2.94 -11.35
CA LYS A 113 2.59 -4.38 -11.06
C LYS A 113 3.14 -5.25 -12.19
N GLY A 114 3.22 -4.74 -13.42
CA GLY A 114 3.86 -5.42 -14.55
C GLY A 114 5.38 -5.30 -14.58
N GLU A 115 5.96 -4.40 -13.77
CA GLU A 115 7.40 -4.18 -13.68
C GLU A 115 7.98 -4.90 -12.45
N ILE A 116 9.21 -5.40 -12.56
CA ILE A 116 9.97 -5.95 -11.44
C ILE A 116 10.67 -4.77 -10.73
N GLY A 117 10.35 -4.58 -9.46
CA GLY A 117 10.95 -3.56 -8.60
C GLY A 117 12.00 -4.13 -7.63
N THR A 118 12.35 -3.35 -6.62
CA THR A 118 13.15 -3.83 -5.48
C THR A 118 12.42 -4.92 -4.69
N PRO A 119 13.13 -5.71 -3.86
CA PRO A 119 12.48 -6.71 -3.00
C PRO A 119 11.34 -6.13 -2.15
N LEU A 120 11.50 -4.92 -1.62
CA LEU A 120 10.47 -4.22 -0.86
C LEU A 120 9.24 -3.88 -1.72
N GLU A 121 9.45 -3.34 -2.93
CA GLU A 121 8.37 -3.06 -3.87
C GLU A 121 7.56 -4.32 -4.21
N GLU A 122 8.23 -5.45 -4.43
CA GLU A 122 7.56 -6.70 -4.74
C GLU A 122 6.74 -7.23 -3.57
N VAL A 123 7.16 -6.99 -2.31
CA VAL A 123 6.33 -7.30 -1.13
C VAL A 123 5.05 -6.47 -1.14
N VAL A 124 5.16 -5.15 -1.34
CA VAL A 124 4.00 -4.25 -1.31
C VAL A 124 3.02 -4.58 -2.46
N LYS A 125 3.53 -4.80 -3.67
CA LYS A 125 2.70 -5.17 -4.84
C LYS A 125 1.90 -6.45 -4.60
N ASP A 126 2.53 -7.46 -4.00
CA ASP A 126 1.88 -8.75 -3.74
C ASP A 126 0.89 -8.66 -2.57
N ALA A 127 1.23 -7.91 -1.52
CA ALA A 127 0.36 -7.69 -0.37
C ALA A 127 -0.90 -6.92 -0.76
N ASP A 128 -0.77 -5.84 -1.54
CA ASP A 128 -1.88 -5.01 -2.02
C ASP A 128 -2.90 -5.85 -2.81
N VAL A 129 -2.43 -6.64 -3.79
CA VAL A 129 -3.31 -7.51 -4.58
C VAL A 129 -3.98 -8.59 -3.73
N LEU A 130 -3.24 -9.20 -2.78
CA LEU A 130 -3.80 -10.22 -1.91
C LEU A 130 -4.88 -9.63 -0.99
N ASP A 131 -4.64 -8.44 -0.45
CA ASP A 131 -5.58 -7.74 0.42
C ASP A 131 -6.88 -7.42 -0.32
N PHE A 132 -6.76 -6.83 -1.51
CA PHE A 132 -7.89 -6.52 -2.39
C PHE A 132 -8.74 -7.78 -2.67
N TYR A 133 -8.09 -8.89 -3.01
CA TYR A 133 -8.75 -10.18 -3.21
C TYR A 133 -9.44 -10.71 -1.94
N GLN A 134 -8.81 -10.57 -0.77
CA GLN A 134 -9.37 -11.05 0.50
C GLN A 134 -10.63 -10.29 0.93
N TYR A 135 -10.77 -9.03 0.49
CA TYR A 135 -12.01 -8.25 0.65
C TYR A 135 -13.07 -8.58 -0.42
N GLY A 136 -12.80 -9.52 -1.32
CA GLY A 136 -13.74 -9.99 -2.34
C GLY A 136 -13.77 -9.13 -3.60
N TYR A 137 -12.78 -8.26 -3.79
CA TYR A 137 -12.67 -7.49 -5.03
C TYR A 137 -12.08 -8.31 -6.18
N ASP A 138 -12.57 -7.98 -7.36
CA ASP A 138 -12.01 -8.39 -8.64
C ASP A 138 -10.68 -7.68 -8.93
N VAL A 139 -9.83 -8.26 -9.79
CA VAL A 139 -8.56 -7.63 -10.19
C VAL A 139 -8.72 -6.87 -11.49
N ALA A 140 -8.24 -5.63 -11.58
CA ALA A 140 -8.44 -4.80 -12.77
C ALA A 140 -7.56 -5.20 -13.97
N ARG A 141 -6.37 -5.77 -13.72
CA ARG A 141 -5.34 -6.00 -14.74
C ARG A 141 -4.74 -7.40 -14.67
N LYS A 142 -4.27 -7.90 -15.82
CA LYS A 142 -3.74 -9.26 -15.94
C LYS A 142 -2.54 -9.52 -15.02
N GLU A 143 -1.65 -8.53 -14.88
CA GLU A 143 -0.48 -8.63 -14.00
C GLU A 143 -0.86 -8.76 -12.51
N GLN A 144 -2.02 -8.25 -12.10
CA GLN A 144 -2.53 -8.45 -10.74
C GLN A 144 -2.96 -9.91 -10.54
N GLN A 145 -3.71 -10.47 -11.50
CA GLN A 145 -4.09 -11.88 -11.47
C GLN A 145 -2.86 -12.80 -11.43
N ASP A 146 -1.87 -12.55 -12.29
CA ASP A 146 -0.65 -13.37 -12.36
C ASP A 146 0.19 -13.29 -11.07
N ARG A 147 0.15 -12.17 -10.34
CA ARG A 147 0.76 -12.05 -9.00
C ARG A 147 -0.03 -12.84 -7.95
N LEU A 148 -1.34 -12.66 -7.92
CA LEU A 148 -2.22 -13.32 -6.96
C LEU A 148 -2.12 -14.84 -7.05
N GLU A 149 -2.24 -15.40 -8.26
CA GLU A 149 -2.20 -16.85 -8.48
C GLU A 149 -0.86 -17.46 -8.11
N ARG A 150 0.23 -16.74 -8.39
CA ARG A 150 1.59 -17.13 -7.99
C ARG A 150 1.75 -17.14 -6.48
N LEU A 151 1.21 -16.13 -5.80
CA LEU A 151 1.25 -16.03 -4.34
C LEU A 151 0.42 -17.14 -3.66
N LEU A 152 -0.73 -17.48 -4.24
CA LEU A 152 -1.63 -18.52 -3.73
C LEU A 152 -1.22 -19.94 -4.14
N GLY A 153 -0.31 -20.10 -5.12
CA GLY A 153 0.08 -21.40 -5.67
C GLY A 153 -1.04 -22.12 -6.42
N ARG A 154 -2.09 -21.40 -6.83
CA ARG A 154 -3.26 -21.95 -7.55
C ARG A 154 -3.95 -20.89 -8.41
N LYS A 155 -4.71 -21.36 -9.40
CA LYS A 155 -5.59 -20.51 -10.21
C LYS A 155 -6.76 -19.97 -9.39
N VAL A 156 -7.18 -18.74 -9.68
CA VAL A 156 -8.35 -18.11 -9.06
C VAL A 156 -9.42 -17.93 -10.14
N PRO A 157 -10.37 -18.88 -10.28
CA PRO A 157 -11.43 -18.79 -11.27
C PRO A 157 -12.46 -17.73 -10.89
N GLY A 158 -13.06 -17.09 -11.90
CA GLY A 158 -14.20 -16.18 -11.71
C GLY A 158 -13.85 -14.72 -11.44
N LEU A 159 -12.56 -14.35 -11.37
CA LEU A 159 -12.16 -12.95 -11.35
C LEU A 159 -12.51 -12.29 -12.68
N LYS A 160 -13.24 -11.16 -12.62
CA LYS A 160 -13.44 -10.28 -13.77
C LYS A 160 -12.39 -9.18 -13.75
N PHE A 161 -12.12 -8.57 -14.91
CA PHE A 161 -11.38 -7.32 -14.94
C PHE A 161 -12.35 -6.20 -14.62
N SER A 162 -12.17 -5.54 -13.46
CA SER A 162 -12.96 -4.35 -13.12
C SER A 162 -12.68 -3.26 -14.16
N GLU A 163 -13.74 -2.75 -14.80
CA GLU A 163 -13.65 -1.48 -15.53
C GLU A 163 -13.36 -0.40 -14.46
N VAL A 164 -12.17 0.20 -14.56
CA VAL A 164 -11.77 1.33 -13.69
C VAL A 164 -12.64 2.54 -14.00
#